data_AF-A0A7S3S1I1-F1
#
_entry.id   AF-A0A7S3S1I1-F1
#
_cell.length_a   1.000
_cell.length_b   1.000
_cell.length_c   1.000
_cell.angle_alpha   90.00
_cell.angle_beta   90.00
_cell.angle_gamma   90.00
#
_symmetry.space_group_name_H-M   'P 1'
#
loop_
_entity.id
_entity.type
_entity.pdbx_description
1 polymer ?
#
loop_
_entity_poly.entity_id
_entity_poly.type
_entity_poly.pdbx_seq_one_letter_code
_entity_poly.pdbx_strand_id
1 'polypeptide(L)'
;MGLTFDELGKRRHGSEATLHFCDALYRIYGSEDLSTALGASFAIEHWANAGFWDQLIEGFELLNAKRPAGAKRYPMGFWRFHQALEAQHAAHTMDELEEAIEDGLISDEVRFRQAAHEMLDACSIFWEGL
;
A
#
# COMPACT_ATOMS: atom_id res chain seq x y z
N MET A 1 -21.70 2.42 -0.44
CA MET A 1 -20.99 2.18 0.83
C MET A 1 -21.64 2.88 2.01
N GLY A 2 -22.61 3.80 1.85
CA GLY A 2 -23.49 4.24 2.96
C GLY A 2 -22.83 5.05 4.07
N LEU A 3 -21.49 5.09 4.13
CA LEU A 3 -20.72 5.85 5.11
C LEU A 3 -20.77 7.35 4.83
N THR A 4 -20.88 8.14 5.88
CA THR A 4 -20.69 9.58 5.86
C THR A 4 -19.20 9.93 5.93
N PHE A 5 -18.86 11.18 5.65
CA PHE A 5 -17.47 11.64 5.66
C PHE A 5 -16.81 11.50 7.03
N ASP A 6 -17.55 11.74 8.12
CA ASP A 6 -17.06 11.63 9.51
C ASP A 6 -16.89 10.18 10.00
N GLU A 7 -17.40 9.20 9.24
CA GLU A 7 -17.18 7.77 9.48
C GLU A 7 -15.93 7.25 8.74
N LEU A 8 -15.45 7.94 7.70
CA LEU A 8 -14.27 7.50 6.96
C LEU A 8 -12.99 7.61 7.79
N GLY A 9 -12.12 6.62 7.63
CA GLY A 9 -10.80 6.58 8.28
C GLY A 9 -10.82 6.38 9.80
N LYS A 10 -11.99 6.08 10.40
CA LYS A 10 -12.06 5.82 11.84
C LYS A 10 -11.70 4.38 12.14
N ARG A 11 -10.63 4.20 12.92
CA ARG A 11 -10.12 2.90 13.35
C ARG A 11 -11.19 1.95 13.91
N ARG A 12 -12.21 2.48 14.60
CA ARG A 12 -13.37 1.71 15.10
C ARG A 12 -14.19 0.97 14.04
N HIS A 13 -14.04 1.32 12.76
CA HIS A 13 -14.72 0.65 11.64
C HIS A 13 -13.82 -0.35 10.90
N GLY A 14 -12.53 -0.45 11.26
CA GLY A 14 -11.60 -1.38 10.63
C GLY A 14 -11.88 -2.83 11.02
N SER A 15 -11.84 -3.73 10.05
CA SER A 15 -11.75 -5.17 10.33
C SER A 15 -10.44 -5.50 11.03
N GLU A 16 -10.35 -6.66 11.67
CA GLU A 16 -9.09 -7.13 12.28
C GLU A 16 -7.91 -7.08 11.29
N ALA A 17 -8.12 -7.54 10.06
CA ALA A 17 -7.13 -7.47 8.98
C ALA A 17 -6.73 -6.02 8.62
N THR A 18 -7.69 -5.10 8.53
CA THR A 18 -7.42 -3.67 8.30
C THR A 18 -6.59 -3.08 9.44
N LEU A 19 -6.95 -3.39 10.68
CA LEU A 19 -6.25 -2.88 11.85
C LEU A 19 -4.85 -3.44 11.99
N HIS A 20 -4.64 -4.71 11.63
CA HIS A 20 -3.33 -5.34 11.55
C HIS A 20 -2.42 -4.58 10.59
N PHE A 21 -2.89 -4.29 9.37
CA PHE A 21 -2.12 -3.50 8.42
C PHE A 21 -1.82 -2.08 8.91
N CYS A 22 -2.82 -1.39 9.49
CA CYS A 22 -2.58 -0.07 10.08
C CYS A 22 -1.53 -0.10 11.22
N ASP A 23 -1.50 -1.17 12.02
CA ASP A 23 -0.51 -1.33 13.09
C ASP A 23 0.87 -1.67 12.55
N ALA A 24 0.95 -2.45 11.47
CA ALA A 24 2.20 -2.70 10.76
C ALA A 24 2.76 -1.39 10.17
N LEU A 25 1.94 -0.58 9.50
CA LEU A 25 2.35 0.74 9.01
C LEU A 25 2.94 1.60 10.14
N TYR A 26 2.23 1.72 11.27
CA TYR A 26 2.74 2.52 12.39
C TYR A 26 4.05 1.96 12.96
N ARG A 27 4.15 0.64 13.13
CA ARG A 27 5.26 0.00 13.84
C ARG A 27 6.52 -0.15 13.00
N ILE A 28 6.41 -0.51 11.73
CA ILE A 28 7.57 -0.81 10.87
C ILE A 28 7.78 0.24 9.78
N TYR A 29 6.74 0.71 9.08
CA TYR A 29 6.90 1.79 8.10
C TYR A 29 7.28 3.10 8.80
N GLY A 30 6.62 3.42 9.92
CA GLY A 30 6.90 4.59 10.76
C GLY A 30 8.01 4.41 11.79
N SER A 31 8.87 3.40 11.63
CA SER A 31 9.94 3.10 12.59
C SER A 31 11.04 4.19 12.60
N GLU A 32 11.60 4.49 13.76
CA GLU A 32 12.79 5.35 13.88
C GLU A 32 14.09 4.62 13.47
N ASP A 33 14.08 3.28 13.50
CA ASP A 33 15.16 2.47 12.94
C ASP A 33 15.06 2.46 11.40
N LEU A 34 16.03 3.10 10.74
CA LEU A 34 16.04 3.30 9.28
C LEU A 34 16.12 1.97 8.51
N SER A 35 16.84 0.97 9.03
CA SER A 35 16.85 -0.37 8.42
C SER A 35 15.42 -0.93 8.32
N THR A 36 14.63 -0.80 9.39
CA THR A 36 13.23 -1.23 9.42
C THR A 36 12.34 -0.36 8.51
N ALA A 37 12.42 0.97 8.64
CA ALA A 37 11.53 1.89 7.92
C ALA A 37 11.73 1.84 6.40
N LEU A 38 12.98 1.88 5.94
CA LEU A 38 13.32 1.83 4.52
C LEU A 38 12.98 0.46 3.92
N GLY A 39 13.18 -0.64 4.66
CA GLY A 39 12.79 -1.97 4.21
C GLY A 39 11.29 -2.08 3.97
N ALA A 40 10.48 -1.59 4.91
CA ALA A 40 9.04 -1.57 4.80
C ALA A 40 8.54 -0.66 3.66
N SER A 41 9.11 0.55 3.55
CA SER A 41 8.77 1.52 2.51
C SER A 41 9.09 1.00 1.11
N PHE A 42 10.32 0.53 0.90
CA PHE A 42 10.75 -0.05 -0.37
C PHE A 42 9.83 -1.20 -0.81
N ALA A 43 9.47 -2.10 0.11
CA ALA A 43 8.66 -3.25 -0.23
C ALA A 43 7.25 -2.88 -0.73
N ILE A 44 6.55 -1.97 -0.03
CA ILE A 44 5.17 -1.64 -0.37
C ILE A 44 5.05 -0.85 -1.67
N GLU A 45 5.92 0.13 -1.93
CA GLU A 45 5.87 0.93 -3.17
C GLU A 45 6.26 0.06 -4.38
N HIS A 46 7.27 -0.81 -4.26
CA HIS A 46 7.63 -1.72 -5.36
C HIS A 46 6.56 -2.77 -5.63
N TRP A 47 5.88 -3.27 -4.60
CA TRP A 47 4.75 -4.18 -4.76
C TRP A 47 3.55 -3.49 -5.42
N ALA A 48 3.22 -2.27 -5.01
CA ALA A 48 2.14 -1.50 -5.61
C ALA A 48 2.43 -1.17 -7.09
N ASN A 49 3.68 -0.85 -7.43
CA ASN A 49 4.13 -0.64 -8.81
C ASN A 49 4.19 -1.93 -9.64
N ALA A 50 4.21 -3.12 -9.02
CA ALA A 50 4.29 -4.41 -9.71
C ALA A 50 2.96 -4.86 -10.36
N GLY A 51 2.15 -3.91 -10.84
CA GLY A 51 0.90 -4.16 -11.56
C GLY A 51 -0.33 -4.32 -10.68
N PHE A 52 -0.21 -4.08 -9.37
CA PHE A 52 -1.34 -4.17 -8.43
C PHE A 52 -2.51 -3.26 -8.85
N TRP A 53 -2.22 -1.99 -9.15
CA TRP A 53 -3.24 -1.02 -9.57
C TRP A 53 -3.90 -1.36 -10.90
N ASP A 54 -3.13 -1.88 -11.85
CA ASP A 54 -3.66 -2.26 -13.17
C ASP A 54 -4.69 -3.37 -13.03
N GLN A 55 -4.40 -4.40 -12.22
CA GLN A 55 -5.32 -5.50 -11.95
C GLN A 55 -6.62 -5.02 -11.26
N LEU A 56 -6.50 -4.11 -10.28
CA LEU A 56 -7.67 -3.50 -9.64
C LEU A 56 -8.52 -2.70 -10.64
N ILE A 57 -7.89 -1.87 -11.46
CA ILE A 57 -8.57 -1.06 -12.48
C ILE A 57 -9.32 -1.98 -13.45
N GLU A 58 -8.66 -3.00 -13.98
CA GLU A 58 -9.29 -3.98 -14.88
C GLU A 58 -10.52 -4.62 -14.23
N GLY A 59 -10.40 -5.09 -12.98
CA GLY A 59 -11.51 -5.67 -12.23
C GLY A 59 -12.69 -4.69 -12.07
N PHE A 60 -12.43 -3.45 -11.70
CA PHE A 60 -13.46 -2.42 -11.57
C PHE A 60 -14.10 -2.04 -12.90
N GLU A 61 -13.36 -2.05 -14.01
CA GLU A 61 -13.89 -1.82 -15.35
C GLU A 61 -14.86 -2.93 -15.76
N LEU A 62 -14.49 -4.19 -15.54
CA LEU A 62 -15.36 -5.35 -15.77
C LEU A 62 -16.63 -5.30 -14.92
N LEU A 63 -16.51 -4.97 -13.63
CA LEU A 63 -17.66 -4.81 -12.74
C LEU A 63 -18.59 -3.69 -13.23
N ASN A 64 -18.03 -2.55 -13.61
CA ASN A 64 -18.78 -1.42 -14.13
C ASN A 64 -19.46 -1.71 -15.47
N ALA A 65 -18.84 -2.51 -16.35
CA ALA A 65 -19.42 -2.91 -17.63
C ALA A 65 -20.63 -3.85 -17.46
N LYS A 66 -20.64 -4.67 -16.40
CA LYS A 66 -21.74 -5.59 -16.09
C LYS A 66 -22.93 -4.91 -15.37
N ARG A 67 -22.83 -3.63 -15.02
CA ARG A 67 -23.90 -2.94 -14.28
C ARG A 67 -25.10 -2.65 -15.19
N PRO A 68 -26.33 -2.71 -14.64
CA PRO A 68 -27.52 -2.30 -15.38
C PRO A 68 -27.45 -0.85 -15.86
N ALA A 69 -28.10 -0.56 -16.99
CA ALA A 69 -28.25 0.79 -17.51
C ALA A 69 -28.89 1.71 -16.46
N GLY A 70 -28.31 2.89 -16.25
CA GLY A 70 -28.77 3.86 -15.24
C GLY A 70 -28.29 3.59 -13.81
N ALA A 71 -27.62 2.46 -13.53
CA ALA A 71 -27.02 2.22 -12.22
C ALA A 71 -25.76 3.07 -12.01
N LYS A 72 -25.59 3.61 -10.80
CA LYS A 72 -24.38 4.36 -10.43
C LYS A 72 -23.13 3.47 -10.56
N ARG A 73 -22.15 3.90 -11.35
CA ARG A 73 -20.86 3.21 -11.50
C ARG A 73 -20.04 3.30 -10.21
N TYR A 74 -19.20 2.29 -9.97
CA TYR A 74 -18.17 2.36 -8.94
C TYR A 74 -17.18 3.47 -9.27
N PRO A 75 -16.83 4.33 -8.30
CA PRO A 75 -15.88 5.42 -8.53
C PRO A 75 -14.49 4.85 -8.82
N MET A 76 -13.85 5.36 -9.86
CA MET A 76 -12.52 4.90 -10.31
C MET A 76 -11.41 5.95 -10.20
N GLY A 77 -11.76 7.18 -9.78
CA GLY A 77 -10.81 8.30 -9.74
C GLY A 77 -9.61 8.01 -8.85
N PHE A 78 -9.84 7.44 -7.66
CA PHE A 78 -8.77 7.07 -6.73
C PHE A 78 -7.79 6.06 -7.36
N TRP A 79 -8.29 4.97 -7.94
CA TRP A 79 -7.45 3.91 -8.52
C TRP A 79 -6.60 4.42 -9.69
N ARG A 80 -7.22 5.15 -10.62
CA ARG A 80 -6.51 5.69 -11.80
C ARG A 80 -5.48 6.75 -11.44
N PHE A 81 -5.76 7.55 -10.42
CA PHE A 81 -4.80 8.53 -9.93
C PHE A 81 -3.56 7.85 -9.34
N HIS A 82 -3.72 6.83 -8.49
CA HIS A 82 -2.59 6.12 -7.89
C HIS A 82 -1.80 5.32 -8.93
N GLN A 83 -2.47 4.65 -9.88
CA GLN A 83 -1.80 3.98 -10.99
C GLN A 83 -0.88 4.92 -11.78
N ALA A 84 -1.29 6.17 -11.99
CA ALA A 84 -0.50 7.15 -12.73
C ALA A 84 0.70 7.70 -11.93
N LEU A 85 0.68 7.59 -10.59
CA LEU A 85 1.76 8.08 -9.71
C LEU A 85 2.73 6.99 -9.28
N GLU A 86 2.30 5.74 -9.25
CA GLU A 86 3.02 4.66 -8.57
C GLU A 86 4.44 4.43 -9.10
N ALA A 87 4.65 4.58 -10.41
CA ALA A 87 5.98 4.47 -11.01
C ALA A 87 6.96 5.53 -10.46
N GLN A 88 6.47 6.70 -10.07
CA GLN A 88 7.28 7.75 -9.44
C GLN A 88 7.61 7.39 -8.00
N HIS A 89 6.67 6.80 -7.25
CA HIS A 89 6.94 6.36 -5.88
C HIS A 89 8.03 5.29 -5.83
N ALA A 90 7.90 4.23 -6.65
CA ALA A 90 8.90 3.16 -6.69
C ALA A 90 10.29 3.67 -7.14
N ALA A 91 10.33 4.63 -8.07
CA ALA A 91 11.59 5.27 -8.47
C ALA A 91 12.21 6.06 -7.31
N HIS A 92 11.42 6.88 -6.60
CA HIS A 92 11.92 7.64 -5.45
C HIS A 92 12.41 6.73 -4.32
N THR A 93 11.70 5.64 -3.99
CA THR A 93 12.17 4.72 -2.96
C THR A 93 13.44 3.94 -3.37
N MET A 94 13.68 3.77 -4.68
CA MET A 94 14.95 3.23 -5.16
C MET A 94 16.08 4.24 -4.94
N ASP A 95 15.88 5.50 -5.34
CA ASP A 95 16.88 6.57 -5.15
C ASP A 95 17.19 6.76 -3.64
N GLU A 96 16.16 6.79 -2.79
CA GLU A 96 16.31 6.87 -1.32
C GLU A 96 17.08 5.68 -0.75
N LEU A 97 16.84 4.47 -1.28
CA LEU A 97 17.56 3.27 -0.85
C LEU A 97 19.04 3.33 -1.26
N GLU A 98 19.33 3.77 -2.48
CA GLU A 98 20.71 3.96 -2.96
C GLU A 98 21.46 4.96 -2.08
N GLU A 99 20.89 6.14 -1.82
CA GLU A 99 21.47 7.16 -0.94
C GLU A 99 21.68 6.61 0.48
N ALA A 100 20.69 5.90 1.04
CA ALA A 100 20.79 5.33 2.38
C ALA A 100 21.89 4.25 2.50
N ILE A 101 22.17 3.49 1.43
CA ILE A 101 23.26 2.54 1.38
C ILE A 101 24.61 3.28 1.31
N GLU A 102 24.71 4.29 0.44
CA GLU A 102 25.93 5.09 0.28
C GLU A 102 26.33 5.80 1.58
N ASP A 103 25.35 6.35 2.29
CA ASP A 103 25.53 7.04 3.57
C ASP A 103 25.68 6.09 4.77
N GLY A 104 25.52 4.77 4.56
CA GLY A 104 25.60 3.78 5.63
C GLY A 104 24.47 3.87 6.66
N LEU A 105 23.31 4.39 6.25
CA LEU A 105 22.11 4.53 7.09
C LEU A 105 21.40 3.19 7.32
N ILE A 106 21.60 2.21 6.42
CA ILE A 106 21.16 0.83 6.63
C ILE A 106 22.25 0.08 7.37
N SER A 107 22.15 0.08 8.70
CA SER A 107 23.11 -0.59 9.58
C SER A 107 22.85 -2.08 9.77
N ASP A 108 21.67 -2.59 9.38
CA ASP A 108 21.29 -3.99 9.53
C ASP A 108 20.45 -4.47 8.32
N GLU A 109 21.13 -5.12 7.36
CA GLU A 109 20.47 -5.69 6.17
C GLU A 109 19.47 -6.80 6.50
N VAL A 110 19.69 -7.56 7.57
CA VAL A 110 18.77 -8.65 7.96
C VAL A 110 17.47 -8.03 8.43
N ARG A 111 17.57 -6.99 9.26
CA ARG A 111 16.43 -6.21 9.73
C ARG A 111 15.66 -5.56 8.58
N PHE A 112 16.38 -4.99 7.62
CA PHE A 112 15.78 -4.42 6.40
C PHE A 112 14.92 -5.44 5.65
N ARG A 113 15.48 -6.62 5.34
CA ARG A 113 14.76 -7.66 4.60
C ARG A 113 13.58 -8.22 5.40
N GLN A 114 13.74 -8.34 6.72
CA GLN A 114 12.65 -8.78 7.58
C GLN A 114 11.48 -7.79 7.58
N ALA A 115 11.77 -6.48 7.69
CA ALA A 115 10.74 -5.44 7.63
C ALA A 115 10.05 -5.38 6.28
N ALA A 116 10.80 -5.56 5.18
CA ALA A 116 10.26 -5.67 3.83
C ALA A 116 9.24 -6.82 3.72
N HIS A 117 9.63 -8.03 4.14
CA HIS A 117 8.72 -9.18 4.12
C HIS A 117 7.50 -8.98 5.03
N GLU A 118 7.71 -8.45 6.24
CA GLU A 118 6.64 -8.20 7.19
C GLU A 118 5.61 -7.19 6.65
N MET A 119 6.06 -6.18 5.88
CA MET A 119 5.15 -5.25 5.22
C MET A 119 4.33 -5.93 4.12
N LEU A 120 4.95 -6.79 3.29
CA LEU A 120 4.24 -7.55 2.27
C LEU A 120 3.22 -8.52 2.87
N ASP A 121 3.57 -9.18 3.98
CA ASP A 121 2.64 -10.03 4.74
C ASP A 121 1.44 -9.21 5.26
N ALA A 122 1.69 -8.03 5.80
CA ALA A 122 0.63 -7.14 6.27
C ALA A 122 -0.30 -6.68 5.13
N CYS A 123 0.26 -6.39 3.94
CA CYS A 123 -0.51 -6.13 2.73
C CYS A 123 -1.37 -7.33 2.36
N SER A 124 -0.81 -8.54 2.35
CA SER A 124 -1.54 -9.77 2.02
C SER A 124 -2.71 -10.01 2.97
N ILE A 125 -2.47 -9.91 4.28
CA ILE A 125 -3.50 -10.05 5.32
C ILE A 125 -4.63 -9.05 5.10
N PHE A 126 -4.31 -7.79 4.80
CA PHE A 126 -5.31 -6.77 4.52
C PHE A 126 -6.19 -7.15 3.32
N TRP A 127 -5.58 -7.44 2.17
CA TRP A 127 -6.31 -7.69 0.92
C TRP A 127 -7.12 -9.00 0.94
N GLU A 128 -6.64 -10.03 1.63
CA GLU A 128 -7.38 -11.28 1.83
C GLU A 128 -8.54 -11.14 2.83
N GLY A 129 -8.47 -10.13 3.72
CA GLY A 129 -9.46 -9.88 4.76
C GLY A 129 -10.55 -8.86 4.39
N LEU A 130 -10.57 -8.34 3.15
CA LEU A 130 -11.60 -7.44 2.61
C LEU A 130 -12.81 -8.19 2.05
#